data_AF-A0A168H7Z5-F1
#
_entry.id   AF-A0A168H7Z5-F1
#
_cell.length_a   1.000
_cell.length_b   1.000
_cell.length_c   1.000
_cell.angle_alpha   90.00
_cell.angle_beta   90.00
_cell.angle_gamma   90.00
#
_symmetry.space_group_name_H-M   'P 1'
#
loop_
_entity.id
_entity.type
_entity.pdbx_description
1 polymer ?
#
loop_
_entity_poly.entity_id
_entity_poly.type
_entity_poly.pdbx_seq_one_letter_code
_entity_poly.pdbx_strand_id
1 'polypeptide(L)'
;MDKDVEQWVKHCEACQRRKVRTESTAPELKPITPAYLHKKGNRYVVVFMEYLSKWAVTAALPSFDTDHIVPVLLYEVVLKFGVPARLITDNGFNNSIFLKQ
;
A
#
# COMPACT_ATOMS: atom_id res chain seq x y z
N MET A 1 45.12 8.01 10.07
CA MET A 1 44.92 7.04 8.99
C MET A 1 43.46 6.62 8.90
N ASP A 2 42.89 5.87 9.86
CA ASP A 2 41.48 5.43 9.77
C ASP A 2 40.48 6.59 9.67
N LYS A 3 40.72 7.67 10.42
CA LYS A 3 39.89 8.89 10.37
C LYS A 3 39.95 9.61 9.02
N ASP A 4 41.11 9.60 8.36
CA ASP A 4 41.31 10.25 7.06
C ASP A 4 40.59 9.48 5.95
N VAL A 5 40.67 8.15 6.01
CA VAL A 5 39.91 7.25 5.13
C VAL A 5 38.41 7.43 5.35
N GLU A 6 37.95 7.49 6.60
CA GLU A 6 36.54 7.71 6.93
C GLU A 6 36.04 9.07 6.39
N GLN A 7 36.83 10.13 6.58
CA GLN A 7 36.50 11.47 6.10
C GLN A 7 36.47 11.53 4.57
N TRP A 8 37.41 10.87 3.89
CA TRP A 8 37.42 10.80 2.43
C TRP A 8 36.22 10.03 1.88
N VAL A 9 35.90 8.86 2.45
CA VAL A 9 34.75 8.04 2.05
C VAL A 9 33.43 8.79 2.26
N LYS A 10 33.31 9.61 3.32
CA LYS A 10 32.13 10.47 3.55
C LYS A 10 31.88 11.49 2.43
N HIS A 11 32.94 11.96 1.75
CA HIS A 11 32.84 12.98 0.69
C HIS A 11 32.98 12.40 -0.73
N CYS A 12 33.39 11.14 -0.87
CA CYS A 12 33.55 10.49 -2.16
C CYS A 12 32.18 10.25 -2.84
N GLU A 13 31.95 10.91 -3.97
CA GLU A 13 30.68 10.84 -4.71
C GLU A 13 30.33 9.42 -5.17
N ALA A 14 31.30 8.67 -5.69
CA ALA A 14 31.09 7.29 -6.14
C ALA A 14 30.68 6.37 -4.97
N CYS A 15 31.27 6.58 -3.79
CA CYS A 15 30.91 5.86 -2.57
C CYS A 15 29.52 6.28 -2.09
N GLN A 16 29.23 7.58 -2.01
CA GLN A 16 27.93 8.06 -1.51
C GLN A 16 26.77 7.66 -2.42
N ARG A 17 26.95 7.67 -3.76
CA ARG A 17 25.92 7.22 -4.71
C ARG A 17 25.58 5.73 -4.59
N ARG A 18 26.54 4.89 -4.18
CA ARG A 18 26.37 3.44 -4.03
C ARG A 18 26.13 2.99 -2.59
N LYS A 19 26.32 3.90 -1.62
CA LYS A 19 26.13 3.61 -0.20
C LYS A 19 24.65 3.32 0.05
N VAL A 20 24.36 2.09 0.44
CA VAL A 20 23.04 1.73 0.96
C VAL A 20 22.84 2.52 2.26
N ARG A 21 21.85 3.42 2.28
CA ARG A 21 21.44 4.07 3.53
C ARG A 21 20.73 3.03 4.39
N THR A 22 21.45 2.48 5.35
CA THR A 22 20.91 1.52 6.33
C THR A 22 20.27 2.22 7.54
N GLU A 23 20.50 3.52 7.71
CA GLU A 23 19.97 4.29 8.83
C GLU A 23 18.51 4.72 8.56
N SER A 24 17.60 3.80 8.82
CA SER A 24 16.19 4.11 9.03
C SER A 24 15.96 4.33 10.53
N THR A 25 15.52 5.53 10.92
CA THR A 25 14.94 5.74 12.26
C THR A 25 13.53 5.16 12.38
N ALA A 26 12.92 4.74 11.27
CA ALA A 26 11.62 4.09 11.30
C ALA A 26 11.77 2.67 11.87
N PRO A 27 10.94 2.28 12.85
CA PRO A 27 10.94 0.93 13.38
C PRO A 27 10.63 -0.08 12.27
N GLU A 28 11.19 -1.28 12.42
CA GLU A 28 10.95 -2.39 11.50
C GLU A 28 9.45 -2.70 11.42
N LEU A 29 8.91 -2.75 10.20
CA LEU A 29 7.52 -3.12 9.96
C LEU A 29 7.33 -4.58 10.37
N LYS A 30 6.54 -4.81 11.42
CA LYS A 30 6.17 -6.17 11.82
C LYS A 30 5.06 -6.66 10.90
N PRO A 31 5.15 -7.87 10.33
CA PRO A 31 4.05 -8.47 9.59
C PRO A 31 2.80 -8.51 10.47
N ILE A 32 1.68 -8.05 9.94
CA ILE A 32 0.37 -8.32 10.53
C ILE A 32 0.03 -9.76 10.15
N THR A 33 0.38 -10.71 11.01
CA THR A 33 0.03 -12.12 10.78
C THR A 33 -1.49 -12.26 10.98
N PRO A 34 -2.28 -12.60 9.95
CA PRO A 34 -3.70 -12.83 10.15
C PRO A 34 -3.86 -14.03 11.08
N ALA A 35 -4.47 -13.81 12.25
CA ALA A 35 -4.62 -14.86 13.26
C ALA A 35 -5.45 -16.05 12.77
N TYR A 36 -6.28 -15.86 11.73
CA TYR A 36 -7.12 -16.91 11.16
C TYR A 36 -7.35 -16.67 9.66
N LEU A 37 -7.06 -17.68 8.84
CA LEU A 37 -7.62 -17.76 7.48
C LEU A 37 -9.13 -18.04 7.62
N HIS A 38 -9.95 -17.21 6.98
CA HIS A 38 -11.40 -17.32 7.11
C HIS A 38 -11.88 -18.67 6.52
N LYS A 39 -12.76 -19.39 7.21
CA LYS A 39 -13.27 -20.72 6.82
C LYS A 39 -13.90 -20.80 5.41
N LYS A 40 -14.23 -19.64 4.81
CA LYS A 40 -14.85 -19.50 3.49
C LYS A 40 -13.86 -19.27 2.33
N GLY A 41 -12.55 -19.34 2.57
CA GLY A 41 -11.55 -19.11 1.52
C GLY A 41 -11.29 -17.64 1.17
N ASN A 42 -11.80 -16.71 1.98
CA ASN A 42 -11.49 -15.29 1.84
C ASN A 42 -10.07 -15.00 2.34
N ARG A 43 -9.23 -14.49 1.45
CA ARG A 43 -7.80 -14.22 1.71
C ARG A 43 -7.46 -12.73 1.71
N TYR A 44 -8.35 -11.90 1.17
CA TYR A 44 -8.12 -10.48 0.99
C TYR A 44 -9.21 -9.68 1.70
N VAL A 45 -8.84 -8.48 2.13
CA VAL A 45 -9.79 -7.46 2.59
C VAL A 45 -9.59 -6.25 1.70
N VAL A 46 -10.63 -5.84 0.99
CA VAL A 46 -10.63 -4.57 0.26
C VAL A 46 -11.13 -3.48 1.21
N VAL A 47 -10.46 -2.33 1.19
CA VAL A 47 -10.79 -1.17 2.02
C VAL A 47 -10.95 0.04 1.11
N PHE A 48 -12.16 0.60 1.08
CA PHE A 48 -12.42 1.91 0.49
C PHE A 48 -12.49 2.93 1.61
N MET A 49 -11.66 3.97 1.54
CA MET A 49 -11.58 4.99 2.58
C MET A 49 -11.82 6.38 2.00
N GLU A 50 -12.76 7.10 2.60
CA GLU A 50 -12.96 8.51 2.32
C GLU A 50 -11.80 9.32 2.93
N TYR A 51 -11.21 10.23 2.15
CA TYR A 51 -9.91 10.80 2.49
C TYR A 51 -9.94 11.76 3.68
N LEU A 52 -11.01 12.53 3.88
CA LEU A 52 -11.10 13.57 4.90
C LEU A 52 -11.42 12.99 6.28
N SER A 53 -12.57 12.32 6.39
CA SER A 53 -13.09 11.75 7.64
C SER A 53 -12.42 10.43 8.02
N LYS A 54 -11.70 9.80 7.09
CA LYS A 54 -11.17 8.44 7.22
C LYS A 54 -12.26 7.38 7.42
N TRP A 55 -13.50 7.68 7.02
CA TRP A 55 -14.58 6.69 7.00
C TRP A 55 -14.24 5.55 6.06
N ALA A 56 -14.33 4.31 6.55
CA ALA A 56 -13.89 3.13 5.82
C ALA A 56 -15.03 2.13 5.59
N VAL A 57 -15.12 1.64 4.36
CA VAL A 57 -15.96 0.51 3.95
C VAL A 57 -15.05 -0.66 3.66
N THR A 58 -15.29 -1.79 4.31
CA THR A 58 -14.43 -2.98 4.21
C THR A 58 -15.22 -4.21 3.78
N ALA A 59 -14.68 -4.99 2.85
CA ALA A 59 -15.26 -6.27 2.45
C ALA A 59 -14.21 -7.37 2.34
N ALA A 60 -14.58 -8.59 2.73
CA ALA A 60 -13.73 -9.76 2.62
C ALA A 60 -13.89 -10.41 1.23
N LEU A 61 -12.78 -10.62 0.53
CA LEU A 61 -12.74 -11.16 -0.83
C LEU A 61 -11.94 -12.48 -0.93
N PRO A 62 -12.36 -13.41 -1.80
CA PRO A 62 -11.58 -14.62 -2.09
C PRO A 62 -10.36 -14.35 -2.99
N SER A 63 -10.44 -13.33 -3.85
CA SER A 63 -9.38 -12.86 -4.76
C SER A 63 -9.37 -11.34 -4.87
N PHE A 64 -8.25 -10.76 -5.32
CA PHE A 64 -8.07 -9.31 -5.53
C PHE A 64 -8.36 -8.87 -6.98
N ASP A 65 -9.12 -9.67 -7.72
CA ASP A 65 -9.44 -9.39 -9.12
C ASP A 65 -10.54 -8.34 -9.25
N THR A 66 -10.54 -7.65 -10.39
CA THR A 66 -11.54 -6.62 -10.75
C THR A 66 -12.98 -7.10 -10.55
N ASP A 67 -13.29 -8.35 -10.91
CA ASP A 67 -14.62 -8.95 -10.80
C ASP A 67 -15.14 -9.01 -9.36
N HIS A 68 -14.24 -9.04 -8.37
CA HIS A 68 -14.59 -9.06 -6.95
C HIS A 68 -14.62 -7.65 -6.34
N ILE A 69 -13.78 -6.74 -6.84
CA ILE A 69 -13.65 -5.38 -6.32
C ILE A 69 -14.77 -4.46 -6.82
N VAL A 70 -15.14 -4.55 -8.10
CA VAL A 70 -16.13 -3.67 -8.74
C VAL A 70 -17.51 -3.76 -8.10
N PRO A 71 -18.06 -4.96 -7.80
CA PRO A 71 -19.35 -5.05 -7.12
C PRO A 71 -19.32 -4.37 -5.75
N VAL A 72 -18.25 -4.55 -4.98
CA VAL A 72 -18.11 -3.88 -3.67
C VAL A 72 -18.07 -2.38 -3.84
N LEU A 73 -17.26 -1.85 -4.76
CA LEU A 73 -17.21 -0.41 -5.02
C LEU A 73 -18.58 0.14 -5.42
N LEU A 74 -19.28 -0.54 -6.33
CA LEU A 74 -20.59 -0.09 -6.82
C LEU A 74 -21.65 -0.13 -5.72
N TYR A 75 -21.87 -1.29 -5.10
CA TYR A 75 -22.97 -1.50 -4.16
C TYR A 75 -22.71 -0.93 -2.77
N GLU A 76 -21.47 -0.98 -2.30
CA GLU A 76 -21.14 -0.55 -0.94
C GLU A 76 -20.66 0.90 -0.87
N VAL A 77 -20.20 1.49 -1.98
CA VAL A 77 -19.73 2.88 -2.01
C VAL A 77 -20.62 3.75 -2.89
N VAL A 78 -20.66 3.49 -4.19
CA VAL A 78 -21.29 4.40 -5.17
C VAL A 78 -22.79 4.53 -4.98
N LEU A 79 -23.51 3.41 -4.82
CA LEU A 79 -24.95 3.43 -4.69
C LEU A 79 -25.43 3.94 -3.32
N LYS A 80 -24.57 3.93 -2.29
CA LYS A 80 -24.91 4.39 -0.93
C LYS A 80 -24.50 5.83 -0.67
N PHE A 81 -23.34 6.26 -1.17
CA PHE A 81 -22.73 7.56 -0.85
C PHE A 81 -22.52 8.45 -2.08
N GLY A 82 -22.75 7.93 -3.28
CA GLY A 82 -22.47 8.61 -4.54
C GLY A 82 -21.08 8.32 -5.10
N VAL A 83 -20.82 8.84 -6.30
CA VAL A 83 -19.54 8.63 -7.00
C VAL A 83 -18.45 9.49 -6.38
N PRO A 84 -17.31 8.91 -5.95
CA PRO A 84 -16.19 9.71 -5.44
C PRO A 84 -15.61 10.59 -6.56
N ALA A 85 -15.26 11.83 -6.23
CA ALA A 85 -14.69 12.77 -7.20
C ALA A 85 -13.32 12.31 -7.74
N ARG A 86 -12.54 11.62 -6.90
CA ARG A 86 -11.26 11.00 -7.25
C ARG A 86 -11.10 9.70 -6.48
N LEU A 87 -10.58 8.69 -7.16
CA LEU A 87 -10.19 7.44 -6.56
C LEU A 87 -8.67 7.29 -6.63
N ILE A 88 -8.04 7.08 -5.48
CA ILE A 88 -6.59 6.91 -5.36
C ILE A 88 -6.35 5.47 -4.93
N THR A 89 -5.63 4.71 -5.75
CA THR A 89 -5.23 3.34 -5.45
C THR A 89 -3.72 3.21 -5.55
N ASP A 90 -3.16 2.10 -5.04
CA ASP A 90 -1.78 1.78 -5.34
C ASP A 90 -1.59 1.42 -6.83
N ASN A 91 -0.34 1.16 -7.23
CA ASN A 91 -0.02 0.71 -8.59
C ASN A 91 -0.09 -0.83 -8.71
N GLY A 92 -1.03 -1.46 -8.01
CA GLY A 92 -1.28 -2.89 -8.08
C GLY A 92 -1.62 -3.34 -9.51
N PHE A 93 -1.16 -4.54 -9.89
CA PHE A 93 -1.31 -5.06 -11.25
C PHE A 93 -2.77 -5.15 -11.72
N ASN A 94 -3.70 -5.46 -10.81
CA ASN A 94 -5.13 -5.61 -11.11
C ASN A 94 -5.96 -4.32 -10.97
N ASN A 95 -5.31 -3.17 -10.79
CA ASN A 95 -5.99 -1.87 -10.64
C ASN A 95 -6.28 -1.21 -12.00
N SER A 96 -6.29 -1.94 -13.11
CA SER A 96 -6.42 -1.40 -14.47
C SER A 96 -7.73 -0.63 -14.74
N ILE A 97 -8.74 -0.87 -13.91
CA ILE A 97 -10.03 -0.15 -13.89
C ILE A 97 -9.96 1.23 -13.21
N PHE A 98 -8.93 1.47 -12.39
CA PHE A 98 -8.74 2.73 -11.69
C PHE A 98 -7.80 3.61 -12.52
N LEU A 99 -8.27 4.81 -12.87
CA LEU A 99 -7.51 5.75 -13.71
C LEU A 99 -6.12 5.97 -13.09
N LYS A 100 -5.08 5.54 -13.81
CA LYS A 100 -3.70 5.87 -13.48
C LYS A 100 -3.54 7.38 -13.64
N GLN A 101 -3.27 8.07 -12.53
CA GLN A 101 -2.79 9.46 -12.59
C GLN A 101 -1.35 9.49 -13.08
#